data_AF-A0AAW5RQR3-F1
#
_entry.id   AF-A0AAW5RQR3-F1
#
_cell.length_a   1.000
_cell.length_b   1.000
_cell.length_c   1.000
_cell.angle_alpha   90.00
_cell.angle_beta   90.00
_cell.angle_gamma   90.00
#
_symmetry.space_group_name_H-M   'P 1'
#
loop_
_entity.id
_entity.type
_entity.pdbx_description
1 polymer ?
#
loop_
_entity_poly.entity_id
_entity_poly.type
_entity_poly.pdbx_seq_one_letter_code
_entity_poly.pdbx_strand_id
1 'polypeptide(L)' 'HAGDTLLQVYHQQQLVASHPRKTIPGMSTLPEHMPERHSKQQRWTPGRLKQWAADIGPGTLCWVSER' A
#
# COMPACT_ATOMS: atom_id res chain seq x y z
N HIS A 1 17.62 -2.79 13.27
CA HIS A 1 17.27 -2.72 14.70
C HIS A 1 15.75 -2.77 14.83
N ALA A 2 15.23 -3.52 15.81
CA ALA A 2 13.79 -3.66 16.04
C ALA A 2 13.48 -3.37 17.51
N GLY A 3 12.80 -2.27 17.77
CA GLY A 3 12.26 -1.94 19.09
C GLY A 3 10.82 -2.43 19.24
N ASP A 4 10.18 -2.10 20.36
CA ASP A 4 8.80 -2.53 20.64
C ASP A 4 7.78 -1.91 19.67
N THR A 5 7.97 -0.64 19.29
CA THR A 5 7.03 0.11 18.43
C THR A 5 7.59 0.48 17.06
N LEU A 6 8.89 0.31 16.83
CA LEU A 6 9.58 0.83 15.65
C LEU A 6 10.55 -0.19 15.04
N LEU A 7 10.55 -0.26 13.71
CA LEU A 7 11.54 -0.99 12.93
C LEU A 7 12.45 0.01 12.22
N GLN A 8 13.75 -0.16 12.41
CA GLN A 8 14.79 0.69 11.84
C GLN A 8 15.76 -0.14 11.01
N VAL A 9 15.93 0.25 9.75
CA VAL A 9 16.83 -0.40 8.80
C VAL A 9 18.06 0.47 8.65
N TYR A 10 19.23 -0.15 8.79
CA TYR A 10 20.52 0.52 8.68
C TYR A 10 21.32 -0.10 7.54
N HIS A 11 22.05 0.74 6.81
CA HIS A 11 23.03 0.33 5.80
C HIS A 11 24.33 1.09 6.08
N GLN A 12 25.44 0.38 6.26
CA GLN A 12 26.75 0.99 6.58
C GLN A 12 26.69 1.96 7.79
N GLN A 13 25.99 1.56 8.85
CA GLN A 13 25.79 2.35 10.08
C GLN A 13 24.94 3.64 9.88
N GLN A 14 24.42 3.89 8.68
CA GLN A 14 23.47 4.98 8.40
C GLN A 14 22.03 4.47 8.44
N LEU A 15 21.11 5.23 9.03
CA LEU A 15 19.68 4.91 9.06
C LEU A 15 19.08 5.19 7.68
N VAL A 16 18.53 4.15 7.03
CA VAL A 16 17.95 4.25 5.68
C VAL A 16 16.43 4.12 5.65
N ALA A 17 15.82 3.54 6.69
CA ALA A 17 14.38 3.49 6.84
C ALA A 17 13.98 3.37 8.32
N SER A 18 12.87 4.00 8.68
CA SER A 18 12.29 3.90 10.01
C SER A 18 10.77 3.94 9.92
N HIS A 19 10.09 2.90 10.40
CA HIS A 19 8.63 2.80 10.31
C HIS A 19 8.02 2.09 11.53
N PRO A 20 6.72 2.28 11.81
CA PRO A 20 6.04 1.59 12.90
C PRO A 20 6.13 0.06 12.75
N ARG A 21 6.50 -0.62 13.84
CA ARG A 21 6.48 -2.07 13.92
C ARG A 21 5.04 -2.54 14.03
N LYS A 22 4.53 -3.20 12.99
CA LYS A 22 3.24 -3.88 13.07
C LYS A 22 3.43 -5.31 13.59
N THR A 23 2.65 -5.69 14.60
CA THR A 23 2.52 -7.06 15.10
C THR A 23 1.37 -7.82 14.44
N ILE A 24 0.53 -7.11 13.67
CA ILE A 24 -0.56 -7.68 12.88
C ILE A 24 -0.13 -7.91 11.42
N PRO A 25 -0.74 -8.88 10.71
CA PRO A 25 -0.49 -9.10 9.30
C PRO A 25 -0.76 -7.85 8.47
N GLY A 26 0.08 -7.62 7.46
CA GLY A 26 -0.02 -6.49 6.54
C GLY A 26 1.34 -5.88 6.23
N MET A 27 1.33 -4.81 5.44
CA MET A 27 2.56 -4.11 5.02
C MET A 27 2.75 -2.81 5.82
N SER A 28 4.00 -2.48 6.13
CA SER A 28 4.43 -1.25 6.81
C SER A 28 5.57 -0.53 6.07
N THR A 29 5.68 -0.73 4.76
CA THR A 29 6.72 -0.13 3.92
C THR A 29 6.51 1.38 3.76
N LEU A 30 7.59 2.17 3.84
CA LEU A 30 7.54 3.59 3.55
C LEU A 30 7.36 3.83 2.03
N PRO A 31 6.71 4.94 1.62
CA PRO A 31 6.53 5.26 0.21
C PRO A 31 7.82 5.30 -0.61
N GLU A 32 8.93 5.77 -0.03
CA GLU A 32 10.24 5.90 -0.68
C GLU A 32 10.84 4.54 -1.03
N HIS A 33 10.46 3.49 -0.29
CA HIS A 33 10.94 2.11 -0.48
C HIS A 33 9.93 1.25 -1.25
N MET A 34 8.79 1.82 -1.68
CA MET A 34 7.75 1.09 -2.40
C MET A 34 8.14 0.93 -3.87
N PRO A 35 8.23 -0.31 -4.41
CA PRO A 35 8.53 -0.51 -5.83
C PRO A 35 7.52 0.22 -6.72
N GLU A 36 7.96 0.75 -7.86
CA GLU A 36 7.12 1.60 -8.73
C GLU A 36 5.79 0.96 -9.14
N ARG A 37 5.79 -0.36 -9.38
CA ARG A 37 4.57 -1.11 -9.71
C ARG A 37 3.55 -1.08 -8.57
N HIS A 38 4.02 -1.15 -7.33
CA HIS A 38 3.18 -1.10 -6.13
C HIS A 38 2.87 0.34 -5.69
N SER A 39 3.76 1.31 -5.90
CA SER A 39 3.53 2.71 -5.54
C SER A 39 2.32 3.30 -6.28
N LYS A 40 2.08 2.86 -7.52
CA LYS A 40 0.89 3.24 -8.30
C LYS A 40 -0.42 2.71 -7.70
N GLN A 41 -0.40 1.57 -7.01
CA GLN A 41 -1.58 0.97 -6.38
C GLN A 41 -2.04 1.75 -5.14
N GLN A 42 -1.11 2.36 -4.38
CA GLN A 42 -1.45 3.23 -3.25
C GLN A 42 -2.36 4.41 -3.64
N ARG A 43 -2.35 4.81 -4.91
CA ARG A 43 -3.17 5.91 -5.44
C ARG A 43 -4.55 5.47 -5.92
N TRP A 44 -4.92 4.22 -5.71
CA TRP A 44 -6.22 3.70 -6.11
C TRP A 44 -7.28 4.21 -5.14
N THR A 45 -8.29 4.91 -5.68
CA THR A 45 -9.45 5.37 -4.92
C THR A 45 -10.67 4.51 -5.27
N PRO A 46 -11.66 4.39 -4.36
CA PRO A 46 -12.90 3.68 -4.66
C PRO A 46 -13.59 4.20 -5.93
N GLY A 47 -13.58 5.52 -6.15
CA GLY A 47 -14.15 6.13 -7.37
C GLY A 47 -13.43 5.70 -8.65
N ARG A 48 -12.09 5.62 -8.62
CA ARG A 48 -11.29 5.15 -9.76
C ARG A 48 -11.57 3.68 -10.09
N LEU A 49 -11.74 2.84 -9.07
CA LEU A 49 -12.11 1.43 -9.24
C LEU A 49 -13.50 1.29 -9.88
N LYS A 50 -14.48 2.09 -9.43
CA LYS A 50 -15.82 2.12 -10.04
C LYS A 50 -15.79 2.60 -11.48
N GLN A 51 -15.00 3.62 -11.80
CA GLN A 51 -14.87 4.13 -13.16
C GLN A 51 -14.28 3.05 -14.09
N TRP A 52 -13.23 2.37 -13.65
CA TRP A 52 -12.66 1.27 -14.43
C TRP A 52 -13.65 0.10 -14.61
N ALA A 53 -14.43 -0.22 -13.56
CA ALA A 53 -15.49 -1.22 -13.66
C ALA A 53 -16.58 -0.82 -14.67
N ALA A 54 -16.92 0.47 -14.76
CA ALA A 54 -17.85 0.99 -15.77
C ALA A 54 -17.30 0.84 -17.19
N ASP A 55 -16.00 1.08 -17.39
CA ASP A 55 -15.34 0.91 -18.69
C ASP A 55 -15.36 -0.55 -19.17
N ILE A 56 -15.36 -1.51 -18.23
CA ILE A 56 -15.48 -2.96 -18.54
C ILE A 56 -16.94 -3.31 -18.87
N GLY A 57 -17.90 -2.80 -18.09
CA GLY A 57 -19.32 -2.94 -18.38
C GLY A 57 -20.24 -2.87 -17.16
N PRO A 58 -21.56 -2.77 -17.37
CA PRO A 58 -22.53 -2.52 -16.31
C PRO A 58 -22.58 -3.63 -15.25
N GLY A 59 -22.38 -4.89 -15.64
CA GLY A 59 -22.34 -6.01 -14.69
C GLY A 59 -21.16 -5.93 -13.73
N THR A 60 -19.98 -5.55 -14.21
CA THR A 60 -18.78 -5.36 -13.38
C THR A 60 -18.92 -4.16 -12.46
N LEU A 61 -19.49 -3.05 -12.96
CA LEU A 61 -19.79 -1.87 -12.14
C LEU A 61 -20.76 -2.18 -11.00
N CYS A 62 -21.82 -2.94 -11.28
CA CYS A 62 -22.81 -3.38 -10.28
C CYS A 62 -22.11 -4.16 -9.15
N TRP A 63 -21.35 -5.20 -9.51
CA TRP A 63 -20.65 -6.04 -8.55
C TRP A 63 -19.63 -5.28 -7.68
N VAL A 64 -18.86 -4.36 -8.27
CA VAL A 64 -17.88 -3.54 -7.53
C VAL A 64 -18.57 -2.53 -6.61
N SER A 65 -19.79 -2.10 -6.94
CA SER A 65 -20.54 -1.11 -6.16
C SER A 65 -21.34 -1.73 -5.00
N GLU A 66 -21.64 -3.02 -5.07
CA GLU A 66 -22.39 -3.78 -4.06
C GLU A 66 -21.53 -4.42 -2.97
N ARG A 67 -20.20 -4.40 -3.13
CA ARG A 67 -19.22 -4.82 -2.09
C ARG A 67 -18.81 -3.66 -1.19
#